data_AF-A0A356UBA0-F1
#
_entry.id   AF-A0A356UBA0-F1
#
_cell.length_a   1.000
_cell.length_b   1.000
_cell.length_c   1.000
_cell.angle_alpha   90.00
_cell.angle_beta   90.00
_cell.angle_gamma   90.00
#
_symmetry.space_group_name_H-M   'P 1'
#
loop_
_entity.id
_entity.type
_entity.pdbx_description
1 polymer ?
#
loop_
_entity_poly.entity_id
_entity_poly.type
_entity_poly.pdbx_seq_one_letter_code
_entity_poly.pdbx_strand_id
1 'polypeptide(L)'
;MQKRILLATLIILIILWFTRWDVAASKTYNNGVAHWKHDTWTGAVIAEKYFISWPGNPKVDKKTVRKGIVPSNTATSIWFGLLLVNSAWLLYVIKKEGDSSAN
;
A
#
# COMPACT_ATOMS: atom_id res chain seq x y z
N MET A 1 -9.04 -21.57 17.17
CA MET A 1 -7.71 -21.44 16.52
C MET A 1 -7.78 -20.61 15.23
N GLN A 2 -8.76 -20.87 14.35
CA GLN A 2 -8.89 -20.19 13.06
C GLN A 2 -8.92 -18.65 13.13
N LYS A 3 -9.67 -18.07 14.08
CA LYS A 3 -9.68 -16.62 14.36
C LYS A 3 -8.29 -16.03 14.62
N ARG A 4 -7.46 -16.71 15.42
CA ARG A 4 -6.10 -16.26 15.76
C ARG A 4 -5.18 -16.26 14.54
N ILE A 5 -5.30 -17.28 13.68
CA ILE A 5 -4.54 -17.38 12.43
C ILE A 5 -4.91 -16.23 11.50
N LEU A 6 -6.20 -15.99 11.26
CA LEU A 6 -6.68 -14.92 10.40
C LEU A 6 -6.26 -13.53 10.89
N LEU A 7 -6.31 -13.32 12.22
CA LEU A 7 -5.85 -12.09 12.86
C LEU A 7 -4.33 -11.90 12.67
N ALA A 8 -3.54 -12.95 12.88
CA ALA A 8 -2.09 -12.91 12.65
C ALA A 8 -1.77 -12.64 11.17
N THR A 9 -2.46 -13.29 10.24
CA THR A 9 -2.34 -13.02 8.80
C THR A 9 -2.70 -11.58 8.47
N LEU A 10 -3.73 -11.01 9.09
CA LEU A 10 -4.11 -9.60 8.88
C LEU A 10 -3.01 -8.65 9.33
N ILE A 11 -2.43 -8.90 10.50
CA ILE A 11 -1.30 -8.11 11.03
C ILE A 11 -0.10 -8.19 10.08
N ILE A 12 0.24 -9.38 9.59
CA ILE A 12 1.34 -9.57 8.63
C ILE A 12 1.07 -8.82 7.32
N LEU A 13 -0.15 -8.88 6.79
CA LEU A 13 -0.56 -8.12 5.59
C LEU A 13 -0.53 -6.60 5.82
N ILE A 14 -0.71 -6.12 7.05
CA ILE A 14 -0.57 -4.68 7.31
C ILE A 14 0.91 -4.30 7.35
N ILE A 15 1.75 -5.07 8.04
CA ILE A 15 3.19 -4.80 8.15
C ILE A 15 3.86 -4.82 6.77
N LEU A 16 3.55 -5.82 5.96
CA LEU A 16 4.13 -5.96 4.63
C LEU A 16 3.83 -4.74 3.74
N TRP A 17 2.66 -4.11 3.89
CA TRP A 17 2.33 -2.90 3.13
C TRP A 17 3.30 -1.74 3.42
N PHE A 18 3.73 -1.56 4.67
CA PHE A 18 4.70 -0.52 5.02
C PHE A 18 6.08 -0.82 4.41
N THR A 19 6.49 -2.08 4.37
CA THR A 19 7.76 -2.50 3.76
C THR A 19 7.79 -2.41 2.23
N ARG A 20 6.64 -2.10 1.61
CA ARG A 20 6.51 -1.95 0.16
C ARG A 20 7.25 -0.74 -0.40
N TRP A 21 7.20 0.37 0.32
CA TRP A 21 7.65 1.66 -0.20
C TRP A 21 8.98 2.03 0.43
N ASP A 22 10.03 1.98 -0.37
CA ASP A 22 11.35 2.45 0.03
C ASP A 22 11.64 3.81 -0.62
N VAL A 23 12.25 4.74 0.13
CA VAL A 23 12.63 6.05 -0.39
C VAL A 23 14.03 5.93 -0.97
N ALA A 24 14.13 5.82 -2.28
CA ALA A 24 15.39 5.61 -2.98
C ALA A 24 16.26 6.87 -3.03
N ALA A 25 15.65 8.04 -3.19
CA ALA A 25 16.36 9.32 -3.23
C ALA A 25 15.40 10.50 -3.04
N SER A 26 15.92 11.63 -2.56
CA SER A 26 15.27 12.93 -2.61
C SER A 26 16.23 13.98 -3.18
N LYS A 27 15.71 14.90 -4.00
CA LYS A 27 16.47 16.03 -4.54
C LYS A 27 15.63 17.29 -4.49
N THR A 28 16.15 18.29 -3.79
CA THR A 28 15.52 19.61 -3.68
C THR A 28 15.97 20.49 -4.84
N TYR A 29 15.03 21.26 -5.37
CA TYR A 29 15.22 22.30 -6.38
C TYR A 29 14.66 23.61 -5.83
N ASN A 30 15.06 24.75 -6.41
CA ASN A 30 14.60 26.07 -5.95
C ASN A 30 13.06 26.21 -5.93
N ASN A 31 12.34 25.49 -6.80
CA ASN A 31 10.89 25.59 -6.96
C ASN A 31 10.13 24.31 -6.57
N GLY A 32 10.79 23.36 -5.88
CA GLY A 32 10.16 22.09 -5.56
C GLY A 32 11.09 20.99 -5.05
N VAL A 33 10.54 19.81 -4.77
CA VAL A 33 11.28 18.63 -4.31
C VAL A 33 10.89 17.44 -5.17
N ALA A 34 11.88 16.69 -5.66
CA ALA A 34 11.66 15.40 -6.32
C ALA A 34 12.00 14.26 -5.36
N HIS A 35 11.07 13.33 -5.17
CA HIS A 35 11.26 12.11 -4.42
C HIS A 35 11.19 10.92 -5.38
N TRP A 36 12.12 9.99 -5.25
CA TRP A 36 12.06 8.70 -5.92
C TRP A 36 11.69 7.65 -4.90
N LYS A 37 10.58 6.97 -5.16
CA LYS A 37 10.11 5.84 -4.38
C LYS A 37 10.34 4.58 -5.17
N HIS A 38 10.86 3.56 -4.51
CA HIS A 38 10.99 2.23 -5.03
C HIS A 38 9.87 1.36 -4.44
N ASP A 39 9.10 0.72 -5.33
CA ASP A 39 8.11 -0.28 -4.97
C ASP A 39 8.81 -1.64 -4.90
N THR A 40 9.15 -2.10 -3.69
CA THR A 40 9.94 -3.32 -3.48
C THR A 40 9.23 -4.58 -3.98
N TRP A 41 7.90 -4.55 -4.07
CA TRP A 41 7.11 -5.69 -4.53
C TRP A 41 7.15 -5.86 -6.04
N THR A 42 7.23 -4.76 -6.78
CA THR A 42 7.21 -4.78 -8.25
C THR A 42 8.57 -4.47 -8.86
N GLY A 43 9.50 -3.90 -8.10
CA GLY A 43 10.75 -3.33 -8.59
C GLY A 43 10.57 -2.02 -9.38
N ALA A 44 9.37 -1.42 -9.33
CA ALA A 44 9.10 -0.18 -10.03
C ALA A 44 9.71 1.02 -9.30
N VAL A 45 10.19 2.01 -10.06
CA VAL A 45 10.66 3.30 -9.51
C VAL A 45 9.71 4.40 -9.95
N ILE A 46 9.13 5.09 -8.98
CA ILE A 46 8.18 6.18 -9.17
C ILE A 46 8.85 7.48 -8.73
N ALA A 47 8.94 8.46 -9.63
CA ALA A 47 9.34 9.81 -9.27
C ALA A 47 8.08 10.65 -8.98
N GLU A 48 8.03 11.20 -7.78
CA GLU A 48 7.04 12.17 -7.35
C GLU A 48 7.73 13.53 -7.28
N LYS A 49 7.32 14.46 -8.15
CA LYS A 49 7.84 15.83 -8.14
C LYS A 49 6.81 16.77 -7.55
N TYR A 50 7.16 17.37 -6.43
CA TYR A 50 6.39 18.37 -5.72
C TYR A 50 6.85 19.73 -6.19
N PHE A 51 6.01 20.46 -6.90
CA PHE A 51 6.30 21.82 -7.37
C PHE A 51 5.31 22.81 -6.76
N ILE A 52 5.80 23.97 -6.35
CA ILE A 52 4.94 25.11 -6.03
C ILE A 52 4.71 25.84 -7.35
N SER A 53 3.54 25.63 -7.98
CA SER A 53 3.19 26.39 -9.18
C SER A 53 2.63 27.75 -8.78
N TRP A 54 3.26 28.82 -9.26
CA TRP A 54 2.70 30.17 -9.11
C TRP A 54 1.35 30.24 -9.86
N PRO A 55 0.26 30.77 -9.27
CA PRO A 55 0.17 31.47 -7.99
C PRO A 55 -0.29 30.52 -6.85
N GLY A 56 0.65 29.85 -6.19
CA GLY A 56 0.43 29.20 -4.88
C GLY A 56 -0.19 27.81 -4.86
N ASN A 57 -0.45 27.17 -6.00
CA ASN A 57 -1.02 25.82 -6.01
C ASN A 57 0.09 24.75 -6.01
N PRO A 58 0.23 23.95 -4.93
CA PRO A 58 1.13 22.81 -4.93
C PRO A 58 0.64 21.78 -5.93
N LYS A 59 1.49 21.39 -6.89
CA LYS A 59 1.23 20.31 -7.83
C LYS A 59 2.17 19.16 -7.54
N VAL A 60 1.61 17.94 -7.52
CA VAL A 60 2.38 16.71 -7.43
C VAL A 60 2.30 16.02 -8.78
N ASP A 61 3.40 16.01 -9.52
CA ASP A 61 3.51 15.25 -10.75
C ASP A 61 4.12 13.88 -10.42
N LYS A 62 3.42 12.81 -10.81
CA LYS A 62 3.85 11.43 -10.57
C LYS A 62 4.18 10.77 -11.90
N LYS A 63 5.44 10.38 -12.07
CA LYS A 63 5.90 9.69 -13.27
C LYS A 63 6.63 8.41 -12.89
N THR A 64 6.21 7.29 -13.49
CA THR A 64 6.96 6.03 -13.41
C THR A 64 8.24 6.17 -14.22
N VAL A 65 9.39 6.15 -13.53
CA VAL A 65 10.72 6.26 -14.14
C VAL A 65 11.20 4.90 -14.62
N ARG A 66 10.89 3.85 -13.86
CA ARG A 66 11.19 2.45 -14.21
C ARG A 66 9.96 1.59 -13.99
N LYS A 67 9.54 0.88 -15.03
CA LYS A 67 8.48 -0.13 -14.92
C LYS A 67 9.04 -1.36 -14.20
N GLY A 68 8.25 -1.87 -13.25
CA GLY A 68 8.53 -3.12 -12.55
C GLY A 68 8.08 -4.35 -13.33
N ILE A 69 8.18 -5.52 -12.71
CA ILE A 69 7.74 -6.82 -13.24
C ILE A 69 6.23 -6.80 -13.52
N VAL A 70 5.46 -6.15 -12.64
CA VAL A 70 4.01 -6.00 -12.73
C VAL A 70 3.66 -4.52 -12.52
N PRO A 71 2.61 -3.97 -13.17
CA PRO A 71 2.15 -2.63 -12.88
C PRO A 71 1.84 -2.44 -11.39
N SER A 72 2.35 -1.36 -10.79
CA SER A 72 2.16 -1.07 -9.36
C SER A 72 0.67 -1.01 -8.96
N ASN A 73 -0.20 -0.57 -9.87
CA ASN A 73 -1.66 -0.59 -9.68
C ASN A 73 -2.20 -2.02 -9.53
N THR A 74 -1.76 -2.95 -10.38
CA THR A 74 -2.18 -4.35 -10.31
C THR A 74 -1.73 -5.01 -9.01
N ALA A 75 -0.47 -4.81 -8.61
CA ALA A 75 0.04 -5.32 -7.32
C ALA A 75 -0.75 -4.74 -6.13
N THR A 76 -1.13 -3.46 -6.22
CA THR A 76 -1.98 -2.80 -5.21
C THR A 76 -3.38 -3.42 -5.15
N SER A 77 -4.02 -3.66 -6.30
CA SER A 77 -5.35 -4.29 -6.35
C SER A 77 -5.34 -5.71 -5.79
N ILE A 78 -4.31 -6.51 -6.12
CA ILE A 78 -4.15 -7.86 -5.55
C ILE A 78 -4.02 -7.78 -4.03
N TRP A 79 -3.24 -6.83 -3.51
CA TRP A 79 -3.06 -6.65 -2.08
C TRP A 79 -4.35 -6.28 -1.35
N PHE A 80 -5.09 -5.31 -1.88
CA PHE A 80 -6.39 -4.94 -1.32
C PHE A 80 -7.38 -6.10 -1.39
N GLY A 81 -7.35 -6.91 -2.45
CA GLY A 81 -8.12 -8.14 -2.55
C GLY A 81 -7.80 -9.13 -1.41
N LEU A 82 -6.52 -9.40 -1.14
CA LEU A 82 -6.09 -10.26 -0.04
C LEU A 82 -6.54 -9.72 1.33
N LEU A 83 -6.40 -8.41 1.55
CA LEU A 83 -6.86 -7.75 2.77
C LEU A 83 -8.38 -7.89 2.95
N LEU A 84 -9.17 -7.66 1.88
CA LEU A 84 -10.62 -7.76 1.92
C LEU A 84 -11.10 -9.18 2.18
N VAL A 85 -10.55 -10.17 1.47
CA VAL A 85 -10.92 -11.59 1.65
C VAL A 85 -10.58 -12.04 3.07
N ASN A 86 -9.39 -11.71 3.57
CA ASN A 86 -9.00 -12.08 4.94
C ASN A 86 -9.89 -11.40 6.00
N SER A 87 -10.21 -10.12 5.80
CA SER A 87 -11.07 -9.37 6.73
C SER A 87 -12.51 -9.88 6.72
N ALA A 88 -13.08 -10.15 5.54
CA ALA A 88 -14.42 -10.70 5.40
C ALA A 88 -14.52 -12.09 6.05
N TRP A 89 -13.50 -12.93 5.86
CA TRP A 89 -13.45 -14.25 6.48
C TRP A 89 -13.31 -14.18 8.00
N LEU A 90 -12.50 -13.26 8.52
CA LEU A 90 -12.38 -13.01 9.95
C LEU A 90 -13.72 -12.57 10.56
N LEU A 91 -14.44 -11.63 9.91
CA LEU A 91 -15.76 -11.19 10.35
C LEU A 91 -16.78 -12.33 10.34
N TYR A 92 -16.77 -13.18 9.31
CA TYR A 92 -17.62 -14.36 9.25
C TYR A 92 -17.37 -15.33 10.41
N VAL A 93 -16.10 -15.64 10.71
CA VAL A 93 -15.72 -16.51 11.84
C VAL A 93 -16.16 -15.91 13.18
N ILE A 94 -15.98 -14.60 13.37
CA ILE A 94 -16.41 -13.90 14.60
C ILE A 94 -17.94 -13.98 14.78
N LYS A 95 -18.71 -13.74 13.71
CA LYS A 95 -20.18 -13.84 13.76
C LYS A 95 -20.63 -15.25 14.14
N LYS A 96 -20.07 -16.27 13.47
CA LYS A 96 -20.42 -17.68 13.72
C LYS A 96 -20.10 -18.12 15.16
N GLU A 97 -18.95 -17.70 15.71
CA GLU A 97 -18.60 -18.00 17.11
C GLU A 97 -19.56 -17.31 18.10
N GLY A 98 -20.05 -16.10 17.79
CA GLY A 98 -21.05 -15.39 18.60
C GLY A 98 -22.43 -16.07 18.59
N ASP A 99 -22.90 -16.53 17.44
CA ASP A 99 -24.18 -17.23 17.32
C ASP A 99 -24.17 -18.60 18.02
N SER A 100 -23.01 -19.28 18.07
CA SER A 100 -22.85 -20.54 18.80
C SER A 100 -22.74 -20.39 20.32
N SER A 101 -22.51 -19.18 20.86
CA SER A 101 -22.49 -18.95 22.31
C SER A 101 -23.83 -18.45 22.86
N ALA A 102 -24.81 -18.19 21.99
CA ALA A 102 -26.14 -17.70 22.35
C ALA A 102 -27.22 -18.81 22.37
N ASN A 103 -26.85 -20.04 21.98
CA ASN A 103 -27.64 -21.27 22.09
C ASN A 103 -26.97 -22.22 23.09
#